data_AF-A0A3R7EMB3-F1
#
_entry.id   AF-A0A3R7EMB3-F1
#
_cell.length_a   1.000
_cell.length_b   1.000
_cell.length_c   1.000
_cell.angle_alpha   90.00
_cell.angle_beta   90.00
_cell.angle_gamma   90.00
#
_symmetry.space_group_name_H-M   'P 1'
#
loop_
_entity.id
_entity.type
_entity.pdbx_description
1 polymer ?
#
loop_
_entity_poly.entity_id
_entity_poly.type
_entity_poly.pdbx_seq_one_letter_code
_entity_poly.pdbx_strand_id
1 'polypeptide(L)'
;MQEQQITAIILAATEMGGMGNDYFENKTRHLLPIADKPLIQHLIETVDKLEGVVKKYIIIVEEKVEENEKKKPCEEVYNSIFGDRIGKDIELLGQDPLTQVGTFEVVRRYVEEDKKGNIFPILVLYGDTLVEEKFLEHIIEQYHNEQQNSKIVWGFVESKKKMDKFVITKQSGDKNNDFWRITGNDIINIFEHPILRRDESYDFLRDTGIMVISEDAWNNILKLIKRIHRSSSIGLFSFVNILKQALVFKDIDIEDIKDVDIEIIGIVASEDPEYPHWNEANYPWEILELNKIKIFELAKDAKWRDEEEKEIGNKTIFVPEKVNFALPNGARIKGPCILGKNIEIQDYAIIENSYIGDGCKIGDHTLITDSTLVKNVRVNHDAVVEKSIIMENSVICFHAEVLHSIVGKEVMIGSGVKIPCQRLKNVEGFLFSISRDIKLEEDFNKGVFSEVLKDAFKTHGYSVDDNATIKKGKENEWVISDEKMRKFFIRKEDDKLNISEGRKTVYPLVTYFSDIGIKRTKKFGAIIGDYCQIGSGTVIHPGRRVGKRSKIYANCEILKNIKPSSVIRNKDMIEG
;
A
#
# COMPACT_ATOMS: atom_id res chain seq x y z
N MET A 1 -24.46 29.93 8.91
CA MET A 1 -23.63 29.36 9.99
C MET A 1 -22.33 30.13 10.00
N GLN A 2 -21.78 30.48 11.16
CA GLN A 2 -20.39 30.98 11.19
C GLN A 2 -19.49 29.83 10.71
N GLU A 3 -18.64 30.09 9.73
CA GLU A 3 -17.61 29.15 9.31
C GLU A 3 -16.75 28.80 10.52
N GLN A 4 -16.73 27.53 10.90
CA GLN A 4 -15.88 27.06 11.99
C GLN A 4 -14.59 26.52 11.37
N GLN A 5 -13.46 27.04 11.83
CA GLN A 5 -12.14 26.60 11.37
C GLN A 5 -11.86 25.18 11.86
N ILE A 6 -11.52 24.25 10.97
CA ILE A 6 -11.03 22.92 11.32
C ILE A 6 -9.56 22.83 10.93
N THR A 7 -8.71 22.41 11.87
CA THR A 7 -7.29 22.20 11.57
C THR A 7 -7.07 20.78 11.08
N ALA A 8 -6.61 20.61 9.84
CA ALA A 8 -6.28 19.31 9.27
C ALA A 8 -4.85 18.91 9.67
N ILE A 9 -4.71 17.79 10.38
CA ILE A 9 -3.42 17.21 10.74
C ILE A 9 -3.17 15.98 9.87
N ILE A 10 -2.14 16.05 9.02
CA ILE A 10 -1.78 14.99 8.09
C ILE A 10 -0.53 14.26 8.61
N LEU A 11 -0.71 12.99 8.94
CA LEU A 11 0.35 12.11 9.41
C LEU A 11 1.10 11.52 8.23
N ALA A 12 2.35 11.93 8.04
CA ALA A 12 3.15 11.60 6.85
C ALA A 12 4.59 11.12 7.20
N ALA A 13 4.79 10.57 8.39
CA ALA A 13 6.11 10.14 8.89
C ALA A 13 6.24 8.60 8.94
N THR A 14 6.20 7.90 7.79
CA THR A 14 6.26 6.43 7.77
C THR A 14 7.18 5.84 6.68
N GLU A 15 8.09 4.95 7.09
CA GLU A 15 8.97 4.17 6.21
C GLU A 15 8.47 2.74 5.90
N MET A 16 7.37 2.28 6.51
CA MET A 16 6.88 0.90 6.31
C MET A 16 6.61 0.62 4.82
N GLY A 17 6.93 -0.59 4.34
CA GLY A 17 6.63 -0.97 2.95
C GLY A 17 7.77 -0.75 1.95
N GLY A 18 8.96 -0.32 2.37
CA GLY A 18 10.20 -0.51 1.60
C GLY A 18 10.32 0.31 0.30
N MET A 19 9.65 1.46 0.24
CA MET A 19 9.71 2.48 -0.81
C MET A 19 10.36 3.77 -0.29
N GLY A 20 11.25 3.64 0.71
CA GLY A 20 11.90 4.78 1.36
C GLY A 20 13.03 5.38 0.53
N ASN A 21 13.85 6.19 1.22
CA ASN A 21 14.88 7.03 0.62
C ASN A 21 16.01 6.25 -0.10
N ASP A 22 16.15 4.95 0.16
CA ASP A 22 17.06 4.05 -0.58
C ASP A 22 16.71 3.95 -2.06
N TYR A 23 15.45 4.16 -2.43
CA TYR A 23 14.97 3.98 -3.79
C TYR A 23 14.56 5.31 -4.42
N PHE A 24 13.82 6.14 -3.68
CA PHE A 24 13.33 7.42 -4.22
C PHE A 24 13.91 8.57 -3.38
N GLU A 25 14.69 9.43 -4.02
CA GLU A 25 15.41 10.49 -3.33
C GLU A 25 14.43 11.50 -2.74
N ASN A 26 14.50 11.64 -1.41
CA ASN A 26 13.63 12.54 -0.65
C ASN A 26 12.13 12.24 -0.82
N LYS A 27 11.76 11.07 -1.37
CA LYS A 27 10.38 10.63 -1.51
C LYS A 27 10.11 9.46 -0.57
N THR A 28 9.19 9.69 0.34
CA THR A 28 8.47 8.67 1.13
C THR A 28 7.22 8.23 0.36
N ARG A 29 6.47 7.25 0.89
CA ARG A 29 5.33 6.63 0.19
C ARG A 29 4.28 7.63 -0.29
N HIS A 30 3.88 8.56 0.56
CA HIS A 30 2.88 9.58 0.25
C HIS A 30 3.36 10.64 -0.75
N LEU A 31 4.67 10.67 -1.04
CA LEU A 31 5.30 11.51 -2.06
C LEU A 31 5.41 10.80 -3.41
N LEU A 32 5.02 9.52 -3.50
CA LEU A 32 4.97 8.81 -4.78
C LEU A 32 3.80 9.35 -5.63
N PRO A 33 4.02 9.53 -6.94
CA PRO A 33 2.98 10.01 -7.82
C PRO A 33 1.92 8.93 -8.06
N ILE A 34 0.67 9.37 -8.12
CA ILE A 34 -0.50 8.65 -8.60
C ILE A 34 -1.10 9.59 -9.65
N ALA A 35 -1.20 9.14 -10.89
CA ALA A 35 -1.22 10.03 -12.05
C ALA A 35 -0.03 11.02 -11.99
N ASP A 36 -0.24 12.32 -12.14
CA ASP A 36 0.82 13.33 -12.14
C ASP A 36 1.20 13.90 -10.79
N LYS A 37 0.45 13.60 -9.72
CA LYS A 37 0.64 14.25 -8.42
C LYS A 37 0.95 13.25 -7.30
N PRO A 38 1.75 13.66 -6.30
CA PRO A 38 1.92 12.91 -5.07
C PRO A 38 0.59 12.56 -4.38
N LEU A 39 0.52 11.38 -3.75
CA LEU A 39 -0.66 10.95 -3.00
C LEU A 39 -1.12 11.97 -1.94
N ILE A 40 -0.19 12.58 -1.20
CA ILE A 40 -0.51 13.61 -0.21
C ILE A 40 -1.11 14.88 -0.83
N GLN A 41 -0.72 15.21 -2.06
CA GLN A 41 -1.27 16.37 -2.76
C GLN A 41 -2.73 16.11 -3.12
N HIS A 42 -3.07 14.90 -3.60
CA HIS A 42 -4.46 14.52 -3.84
C HIS A 42 -5.30 14.62 -2.56
N LEU A 43 -4.77 14.17 -1.42
CA LEU A 43 -5.46 14.27 -0.14
C LEU A 43 -5.75 15.72 0.26
N ILE A 44 -4.74 16.61 0.17
CA ILE A 44 -4.90 18.03 0.50
C ILE A 44 -5.90 18.69 -0.45
N GLU A 45 -5.82 18.41 -1.75
CA GLU A 45 -6.77 18.92 -2.74
C GLU A 45 -8.20 18.43 -2.48
N THR A 46 -8.39 17.17 -2.04
CA THR A 46 -9.70 16.69 -1.60
C THR A 46 -10.20 17.47 -0.38
N VAL A 47 -9.33 17.71 0.61
CA VAL A 47 -9.70 18.54 1.77
C VAL A 47 -10.01 19.98 1.35
N ASP A 48 -9.27 20.55 0.40
CA ASP A 48 -9.46 21.92 -0.11
C ASP A 48 -10.85 22.14 -0.74
N LYS A 49 -11.48 21.09 -1.28
CA LYS A 49 -12.83 21.18 -1.87
C LYS A 49 -13.97 21.28 -0.85
N LEU A 50 -13.76 20.83 0.39
CA LEU A 50 -14.80 20.80 1.43
C LEU A 50 -15.31 22.21 1.78
N GLU A 51 -16.61 22.47 1.65
CA GLU A 51 -17.20 23.78 1.96
C GLU A 51 -17.32 24.04 3.48
N GLY A 52 -17.33 25.31 3.89
CA GLY A 52 -17.61 25.70 5.29
C GLY A 52 -16.49 25.49 6.30
N VAL A 53 -15.29 25.08 5.84
CA VAL A 53 -14.13 24.77 6.68
C VAL A 53 -12.97 25.70 6.35
N VAL A 54 -12.53 26.52 7.30
CA VAL A 54 -11.23 27.22 7.20
C VAL A 54 -10.14 26.20 7.50
N LYS A 55 -9.16 26.06 6.59
CA LYS A 55 -8.20 24.95 6.61
C LYS A 55 -6.81 25.48 6.95
N LYS A 56 -6.31 25.11 8.12
CA LYS A 56 -4.88 25.11 8.43
C LYS A 56 -4.40 23.66 8.36
N TYR A 57 -3.32 23.41 7.65
CA TYR A 57 -2.72 22.09 7.52
C TYR A 57 -1.49 22.00 8.39
N ILE A 58 -1.39 20.95 9.17
CA ILE A 58 -0.19 20.57 9.90
C ILE A 58 0.25 19.22 9.35
N ILE A 59 1.37 19.20 8.63
CA ILE A 59 1.89 17.97 8.04
C ILE A 59 3.05 17.49 8.91
N ILE A 60 2.87 16.33 9.52
CA ILE A 60 3.93 15.68 10.31
C ILE A 60 4.81 14.87 9.37
N VAL A 61 6.06 15.29 9.24
CA VAL A 61 7.03 14.76 8.30
C VAL A 61 8.23 14.18 9.04
N GLU A 62 8.84 13.16 8.48
CA GLU A 62 10.04 12.56 9.07
C GLU A 62 11.26 13.48 8.90
N GLU A 63 12.00 13.72 9.98
CA GLU A 63 13.28 14.44 9.93
C GLU A 63 14.39 13.53 9.43
N LYS A 64 15.21 14.02 8.49
CA LYS A 64 16.45 13.33 8.12
C LYS A 64 17.57 13.67 9.09
N VAL A 65 18.23 12.64 9.62
CA VAL A 65 19.46 12.77 10.39
C VAL A 65 20.64 12.71 9.41
N GLU A 66 21.30 13.84 9.17
CA GLU A 66 22.61 13.88 8.49
C GLU A 66 23.75 13.87 9.52
N GLU A 67 24.92 13.30 9.15
CA GLU A 67 26.09 13.09 10.01
C GLU A 67 26.72 14.39 10.59
N ASN A 68 26.27 15.59 10.19
CA ASN A 68 26.86 16.89 10.59
C ASN A 68 25.83 17.97 11.03
N GLU A 69 24.93 17.62 11.95
CA GLU A 69 24.18 18.56 12.82
C GLU A 69 23.41 19.74 12.17
N LYS A 70 22.67 19.53 11.08
CA LYS A 70 21.47 20.35 10.79
C LYS A 70 20.32 19.50 10.25
N LYS A 71 19.32 19.29 11.12
CA LYS A 71 18.02 18.69 10.77
C LYS A 71 17.32 19.61 9.78
N LYS A 72 17.15 19.15 8.53
CA LYS A 72 16.17 19.72 7.61
C LYS A 72 15.15 18.64 7.28
N PRO A 73 13.84 18.90 7.44
CA PRO A 73 12.83 18.02 6.88
C PRO A 73 13.02 17.92 5.36
N CYS A 74 12.29 17.00 4.70
CA CYS A 74 12.12 17.02 3.24
C CYS A 74 11.44 18.32 2.71
N GLU A 75 11.56 19.46 3.40
CA GLU A 75 10.96 20.76 3.10
C GLU A 75 11.18 21.15 1.65
N GLU A 76 12.34 20.89 1.06
CA GLU A 76 12.59 21.19 -0.35
C GLU A 76 11.58 20.49 -1.27
N VAL A 77 11.21 19.24 -0.96
CA VAL A 77 10.21 18.49 -1.73
C VAL A 77 8.82 19.06 -1.48
N TYR A 78 8.44 19.32 -0.22
CA TYR A 78 7.14 19.93 0.09
C TYR A 78 7.00 21.34 -0.49
N ASN A 79 8.05 22.16 -0.44
CA ASN A 79 8.12 23.47 -1.09
C ASN A 79 7.97 23.35 -2.60
N SER A 80 8.56 22.32 -3.23
CA SER A 80 8.39 22.10 -4.67
C SER A 80 6.97 21.69 -5.06
N ILE A 81 6.21 21.07 -4.15
CA ILE A 81 4.84 20.60 -4.36
C ILE A 81 3.82 21.69 -4.03
N PHE A 82 3.98 22.34 -2.87
CA PHE A 82 3.00 23.23 -2.26
C PHE A 82 3.36 24.71 -2.33
N GLY A 83 4.61 25.05 -2.69
CA GLY A 83 5.02 26.42 -2.96
C GLY A 83 4.76 27.39 -1.80
N ASP A 84 4.05 28.48 -2.10
CA ASP A 84 3.71 29.57 -1.19
C ASP A 84 2.68 29.20 -0.12
N ARG A 85 2.06 28.01 -0.21
CA ARG A 85 1.22 27.47 0.86
C ARG A 85 2.02 27.13 2.12
N ILE A 86 3.28 26.72 1.95
CA ILE A 86 4.17 26.44 3.08
C ILE A 86 4.44 27.75 3.83
N GLY A 87 4.15 27.76 5.13
CA GLY A 87 4.25 28.94 6.00
C GLY A 87 3.05 29.89 5.93
N LYS A 88 2.06 29.64 5.06
CA LYS A 88 0.81 30.40 4.98
C LYS A 88 -0.34 29.61 5.60
N ASP A 89 -0.77 28.55 4.94
CA ASP A 89 -1.83 27.64 5.39
C ASP A 89 -1.31 26.23 5.69
N ILE A 90 -0.10 25.88 5.23
CA ILE A 90 0.56 24.61 5.54
C ILE A 90 1.76 24.84 6.46
N GLU A 91 1.78 24.15 7.59
CA GLU A 91 2.87 24.08 8.53
C GLU A 91 3.49 22.67 8.53
N LEU A 92 4.82 22.59 8.46
CA LEU A 92 5.55 21.32 8.47
C LEU A 92 6.15 21.08 9.86
N LEU A 93 5.86 19.93 10.46
CA LEU A 93 6.43 19.52 11.75
C LEU A 93 7.34 18.31 11.56
N GLY A 94 8.61 18.47 11.95
CA GLY A 94 9.58 17.39 11.94
C GLY A 94 9.35 16.39 13.07
N GLN A 95 9.37 15.10 12.76
CA GLN A 95 9.41 14.00 13.71
C GLN A 95 10.74 13.25 13.59
N ASP A 96 11.45 13.10 14.71
CA ASP A 96 12.68 12.32 14.78
C ASP A 96 12.38 10.80 14.61
N PRO A 97 12.93 10.14 13.57
CA PRO A 97 12.72 8.71 13.31
C PRO A 97 13.09 7.80 14.47
N LEU A 98 14.09 8.20 15.27
CA LEU A 98 14.66 7.39 16.35
C LEU A 98 13.83 7.45 17.62
N THR A 99 13.04 8.50 17.80
CA THR A 99 12.21 8.66 19.01
C THR A 99 10.88 7.93 18.91
N GLN A 100 10.35 7.73 17.68
CA GLN A 100 9.15 6.94 17.35
C GLN A 100 8.15 6.80 18.50
N VAL A 101 7.78 7.93 19.11
CA VAL A 101 6.89 7.96 20.27
C VAL A 101 5.42 7.72 19.87
N GLY A 102 5.14 7.70 18.56
CA GLY A 102 3.82 7.52 17.97
C GLY A 102 3.20 8.84 17.48
N THR A 103 2.31 8.75 16.50
CA THR A 103 1.73 9.91 15.81
C THR A 103 0.92 10.82 16.73
N PHE A 104 0.30 10.27 17.77
CA PHE A 104 -0.45 11.07 18.74
C PHE A 104 0.45 11.96 19.58
N GLU A 105 1.60 11.45 20.01
CA GLU A 105 2.51 12.19 20.90
C GLU A 105 3.09 13.43 20.20
N VAL A 106 3.37 13.34 18.89
CA VAL A 106 3.81 14.50 18.10
C VAL A 106 2.74 15.59 18.08
N VAL A 107 1.49 15.19 17.79
CA VAL A 107 0.37 16.14 17.81
C VAL A 107 0.17 16.71 19.20
N ARG A 108 0.27 15.89 20.26
CA ARG A 108 0.12 16.34 21.65
C ARG A 108 1.12 17.42 22.02
N ARG A 109 2.40 17.23 21.69
CA ARG A 109 3.43 18.25 21.95
C ARG A 109 3.14 19.55 21.21
N TYR A 110 2.75 19.46 19.94
CA TYR A 110 2.36 20.63 19.17
C TYR A 110 1.18 21.38 19.81
N VAL A 111 0.10 20.66 20.19
CA VAL A 111 -1.05 21.26 20.88
C VAL A 111 -0.64 21.92 22.20
N GLU A 112 0.27 21.32 22.97
CA GLU A 112 0.75 21.85 24.25
C GLU A 112 1.66 23.09 24.09
N GLU A 113 2.38 23.19 22.97
CA GLU A 113 3.26 24.31 22.63
C GLU A 113 2.49 25.50 22.01
N ASP A 114 1.44 25.24 21.22
CA ASP A 114 0.64 26.24 20.50
C ASP A 114 -0.36 27.01 21.39
N LYS A 115 0.08 27.43 22.59
CA LYS A 115 -0.71 28.10 23.66
C LYS A 115 -1.42 29.42 23.26
N LYS A 116 -1.41 29.80 21.98
CA LYS A 116 -1.94 31.06 21.44
C LYS A 116 -3.01 30.88 20.35
N GLY A 117 -3.21 29.70 19.78
CA GLY A 117 -4.21 29.43 18.74
C GLY A 117 -5.28 28.43 19.18
N ASN A 118 -6.55 28.67 18.81
CA ASN A 118 -7.57 27.62 18.90
C ASN A 118 -7.45 26.72 17.66
N ILE A 119 -6.70 25.62 17.79
CA ILE A 119 -6.52 24.64 16.70
C ILE A 119 -7.69 23.66 16.58
N PHE A 120 -8.61 23.65 17.56
CA PHE A 120 -9.72 22.73 17.59
C PHE A 120 -10.94 23.28 16.84
N PRO A 121 -11.75 22.40 16.22
CA PRO A 121 -11.56 20.95 16.12
C PRO A 121 -10.43 20.53 15.19
N ILE A 122 -9.88 19.33 15.44
CA ILE A 122 -8.80 18.74 14.66
C ILE A 122 -9.35 17.62 13.78
N LEU A 123 -9.06 17.66 12.47
CA LEU A 123 -9.27 16.57 11.52
C LEU A 123 -7.96 15.81 11.30
N VAL A 124 -7.86 14.58 11.80
CA VAL A 124 -6.69 13.71 11.63
C VAL A 124 -6.82 12.91 10.33
N LEU A 125 -5.77 12.95 9.52
CA LEU A 125 -5.65 12.28 8.22
C LEU A 125 -4.29 11.60 8.09
N TYR A 126 -4.17 10.70 7.11
CA TYR A 126 -2.95 9.95 6.84
C TYR A 126 -2.48 10.21 5.40
N GLY A 127 -1.24 10.67 5.23
CA GLY A 127 -0.70 11.09 3.93
C GLY A 127 -0.61 9.96 2.91
N ASP A 128 -0.61 8.70 3.35
CA ASP A 128 -0.58 7.51 2.51
C ASP A 128 -1.99 6.97 2.15
N THR A 129 -3.02 7.81 2.25
CA THR A 129 -4.39 7.47 1.91
C THR A 129 -4.94 8.28 0.74
N LEU A 130 -5.72 7.62 -0.11
CA LEU A 130 -6.57 8.25 -1.12
C LEU A 130 -8.00 8.19 -0.60
N VAL A 131 -8.61 9.37 -0.42
CA VAL A 131 -9.92 9.53 0.21
C VAL A 131 -10.83 10.31 -0.74
N GLU A 132 -12.07 9.83 -0.88
CA GLU A 132 -13.09 10.53 -1.64
C GLU A 132 -13.68 11.72 -0.87
N GLU A 133 -13.95 12.80 -1.59
CA GLU A 133 -14.51 14.05 -1.09
C GLU A 133 -15.77 13.83 -0.25
N LYS A 134 -16.75 13.09 -0.80
CA LYS A 134 -17.99 12.76 -0.12
C LYS A 134 -17.76 12.12 1.25
N PHE A 135 -16.77 11.23 1.39
CA PHE A 135 -16.54 10.59 2.69
C PHE A 135 -16.13 11.60 3.77
N LEU A 136 -15.28 12.56 3.40
CA LEU A 136 -14.87 13.63 4.31
C LEU A 136 -16.02 14.61 4.59
N GLU A 137 -16.84 14.94 3.59
CA GLU A 137 -18.05 15.76 3.78
C GLU A 137 -18.97 15.14 4.83
N HIS A 138 -19.29 13.86 4.71
CA HIS A 138 -20.16 13.17 5.68
C HIS A 138 -19.57 13.21 7.10
N ILE A 139 -18.26 13.02 7.25
CA ILE A 139 -17.60 13.09 8.57
C ILE A 139 -17.72 14.50 9.17
N ILE A 140 -17.52 15.54 8.35
CA ILE A 140 -17.55 16.93 8.80
C ILE A 140 -18.98 17.41 9.09
N GLU A 141 -19.94 17.10 8.21
CA GLU A 141 -21.36 17.40 8.43
C GLU A 141 -21.86 16.74 9.72
N GLN A 142 -21.50 15.48 9.95
CA GLN A 142 -21.85 14.75 11.17
C GLN A 142 -21.20 15.35 12.41
N TYR A 143 -20.00 15.90 12.28
CA TYR A 143 -19.40 16.66 13.37
C TYR A 143 -20.21 17.93 13.70
N HIS A 144 -20.62 18.70 12.69
CA HIS A 144 -21.34 19.96 12.87
C HIS A 144 -22.80 19.82 13.30
N ASN A 145 -23.49 18.75 12.90
CA ASN A 145 -24.91 18.55 13.22
C ASN A 145 -25.18 18.31 14.72
N GLU A 146 -24.13 18.06 15.50
CA GLU A 146 -24.23 17.51 16.84
C GLU A 146 -23.81 18.55 17.86
N GLN A 147 -24.73 18.86 18.78
CA GLN A 147 -24.61 19.98 19.72
C GLN A 147 -23.84 19.64 21.00
N GLN A 148 -23.18 18.48 21.07
CA GLN A 148 -22.54 17.99 22.30
C GLN A 148 -21.12 18.51 22.48
N ASN A 149 -20.78 18.80 23.74
CA ASN A 149 -19.40 19.01 24.18
C ASN A 149 -18.72 17.63 24.29
N SER A 150 -17.44 17.53 23.93
CA SER A 150 -16.62 16.29 24.00
C SER A 150 -16.97 15.17 23.01
N LYS A 151 -16.76 15.41 21.71
CA LYS A 151 -17.13 14.51 20.62
C LYS A 151 -15.97 14.12 19.71
N ILE A 152 -16.01 12.87 19.24
CA ILE A 152 -15.16 12.33 18.17
C ILE A 152 -16.04 11.78 17.04
N VAL A 153 -15.80 12.17 15.79
CA VAL A 153 -16.38 11.50 14.61
C VAL A 153 -15.28 10.68 13.95
N TRP A 154 -15.49 9.39 13.70
CA TRP A 154 -14.47 8.46 13.20
C TRP A 154 -14.95 7.71 11.96
N GLY A 155 -14.17 7.78 10.88
CA GLY A 155 -14.42 7.05 9.64
C GLY A 155 -14.03 5.57 9.66
N PHE A 156 -14.90 4.72 9.12
CA PHE A 156 -14.74 3.29 8.90
C PHE A 156 -15.11 2.92 7.47
N VAL A 157 -14.71 1.73 7.03
CA VAL A 157 -15.12 1.14 5.74
C VAL A 157 -15.62 -0.27 6.00
N GLU A 158 -16.69 -0.66 5.34
CA GLU A 158 -17.16 -2.05 5.35
C GLU A 158 -16.11 -3.00 4.75
N SER A 159 -16.05 -4.21 5.28
CA SER A 159 -15.17 -5.24 4.78
C SER A 159 -15.78 -6.64 4.86
N LYS A 160 -15.55 -7.40 3.79
CA LYS A 160 -15.93 -8.82 3.67
C LYS A 160 -14.98 -9.76 4.42
N LYS A 161 -13.88 -9.27 5.02
CA LYS A 161 -12.85 -10.12 5.63
C LYS A 161 -13.04 -10.23 7.13
N LYS A 162 -13.08 -11.48 7.60
CA LYS A 162 -13.17 -11.82 9.03
C LYS A 162 -12.02 -11.33 9.92
N MET A 163 -10.96 -10.77 9.33
CA MET A 163 -9.75 -10.31 10.04
C MET A 163 -9.72 -8.79 10.27
N ASP A 164 -10.79 -8.04 9.96
CA ASP A 164 -10.80 -6.61 10.21
C ASP A 164 -11.03 -6.28 11.69
N LYS A 165 -10.62 -5.07 12.07
CA LYS A 165 -10.33 -4.69 13.47
C LYS A 165 -11.58 -4.55 14.34
N PHE A 166 -12.74 -4.31 13.74
CA PHE A 166 -13.98 -3.99 14.44
C PHE A 166 -15.14 -4.81 13.89
N VAL A 167 -16.13 -5.11 14.75
CA VAL A 167 -17.29 -5.94 14.42
C VAL A 167 -18.57 -5.22 14.82
N ILE A 168 -19.54 -5.14 13.91
CA ILE A 168 -20.91 -4.70 14.19
C ILE A 168 -21.81 -5.91 14.46
N THR A 169 -22.70 -5.79 15.44
CA THR A 169 -23.74 -6.78 15.77
C THR A 169 -25.14 -6.16 15.69
N LYS A 170 -26.13 -6.93 15.22
CA LYS A 170 -27.56 -6.55 15.28
C LYS A 170 -28.14 -6.91 16.66
N GLN A 171 -28.68 -5.91 17.35
CA GLN A 171 -29.46 -5.92 18.59
C GLN A 171 -29.84 -7.29 19.21
N SER A 172 -29.50 -7.49 20.49
CA SER A 172 -30.24 -8.36 21.42
C SER A 172 -30.43 -7.64 22.76
N GLY A 173 -31.67 -7.62 23.26
CA GLY A 173 -32.10 -6.82 24.40
C GLY A 173 -31.85 -7.46 25.77
N ASP A 174 -30.62 -7.85 26.09
CA ASP A 174 -30.27 -8.36 27.42
C ASP A 174 -29.34 -7.40 28.17
N LYS A 175 -29.73 -7.02 29.40
CA LYS A 175 -29.16 -5.90 30.17
C LYS A 175 -28.00 -6.29 31.10
N ASN A 176 -27.54 -7.53 31.05
CA ASN A 176 -26.49 -8.03 31.95
C ASN A 176 -25.25 -8.50 31.15
N ASN A 177 -24.52 -7.52 30.61
CA ASN A 177 -23.07 -7.50 30.29
C ASN A 177 -22.82 -6.57 29.09
N ASP A 178 -21.95 -5.59 29.31
CA ASP A 178 -21.16 -4.76 28.38
C ASP A 178 -21.81 -4.36 27.03
N PHE A 179 -22.37 -3.14 27.05
CA PHE A 179 -22.48 -2.12 25.99
C PHE A 179 -23.03 -2.51 24.61
N TRP A 180 -24.24 -2.00 24.32
CA TRP A 180 -24.92 -2.11 23.01
C TRP A 180 -25.74 -0.85 22.70
N ARG A 181 -25.64 -0.32 21.46
CA ARG A 181 -26.78 0.02 20.55
C ARG A 181 -26.31 0.88 19.36
N ILE A 182 -26.57 0.40 18.14
CA ILE A 182 -26.71 1.18 16.90
C ILE A 182 -28.21 1.35 16.66
N THR A 183 -28.65 2.56 16.37
CA THR A 183 -29.97 2.84 15.78
C THR A 183 -29.82 3.89 14.69
N GLY A 184 -29.92 3.47 13.42
CA GLY A 184 -29.78 4.39 12.29
C GLY A 184 -28.31 4.61 11.87
N ASN A 185 -28.06 5.74 11.20
CA ASN A 185 -26.74 6.15 10.68
C ASN A 185 -25.74 6.58 11.77
N ASP A 186 -26.10 6.48 13.04
CA ASP A 186 -25.29 6.93 14.18
C ASP A 186 -24.70 5.72 14.92
N ILE A 187 -23.38 5.56 14.86
CA ILE A 187 -22.65 4.50 15.59
C ILE A 187 -22.15 5.06 16.91
N ILE A 188 -22.68 4.58 18.03
CA ILE A 188 -22.38 5.13 19.37
C ILE A 188 -21.22 4.38 20.08
N ASN A 189 -20.89 3.14 19.70
CA ASN A 189 -19.84 2.34 20.35
C ASN A 189 -19.07 1.44 19.36
N ILE A 190 -17.77 1.29 19.58
CA ILE A 190 -16.82 0.56 18.71
C ILE A 190 -16.05 -0.46 19.57
N PHE A 191 -16.06 -1.75 19.21
CA PHE A 191 -15.40 -2.82 19.98
C PHE A 191 -14.33 -3.59 19.20
N GLU A 192 -13.26 -3.99 19.89
CA GLU A 192 -12.17 -4.81 19.35
C GLU A 192 -12.41 -6.30 19.65
N HIS A 193 -12.36 -7.14 18.60
CA HIS A 193 -12.32 -8.61 18.66
C HIS A 193 -13.32 -9.30 19.63
N PRO A 194 -14.58 -9.56 19.21
CA PRO A 194 -15.46 -10.42 20.00
C PRO A 194 -14.94 -11.86 20.02
N ILE A 195 -15.10 -12.52 21.17
CA ILE A 195 -15.07 -13.98 21.25
C ILE A 195 -16.24 -14.51 20.42
N LEU A 196 -15.95 -14.96 19.20
CA LEU A 196 -16.94 -15.37 18.20
C LEU A 196 -17.82 -16.52 18.72
N ARG A 197 -19.11 -16.24 18.99
CA ARG A 197 -20.14 -17.30 19.00
C ARG A 197 -20.54 -17.60 17.55
N ARG A 198 -20.65 -18.88 17.21
CA ARG A 198 -20.69 -19.40 15.83
C ARG A 198 -21.98 -19.09 15.04
N ASP A 199 -23.01 -18.54 15.69
CA ASP A 199 -24.38 -18.55 15.14
C ASP A 199 -24.94 -17.17 14.76
N GLU A 200 -24.14 -16.09 14.77
CA GLU A 200 -24.58 -14.74 14.40
C GLU A 200 -23.89 -14.19 13.13
N SER A 201 -24.63 -13.37 12.36
CA SER A 201 -24.10 -12.64 11.20
C SER A 201 -23.42 -11.35 11.65
N TYR A 202 -22.16 -11.15 11.26
CA TYR A 202 -21.35 -9.99 11.64
C TYR A 202 -20.93 -9.20 10.40
N ASP A 203 -21.02 -7.87 10.48
CA ASP A 203 -20.41 -6.96 9.51
C ASP A 203 -19.03 -6.53 10.04
N PHE A 204 -17.97 -6.71 9.25
CA PHE A 204 -16.62 -6.36 9.66
C PHE A 204 -16.28 -4.95 9.19
N LEU A 205 -15.75 -4.13 10.10
CA LEU A 205 -15.32 -2.78 9.79
C LEU A 205 -13.80 -2.66 9.83
N ARG A 206 -13.29 -1.96 8.82
CA ARG A 206 -11.92 -1.52 8.74
C ARG A 206 -11.81 -0.07 9.16
N ASP A 207 -10.89 0.21 10.06
CA ASP A 207 -10.57 1.57 10.49
C ASP A 207 -9.74 2.31 9.44
N THR A 208 -10.15 3.55 9.17
CA THR A 208 -9.51 4.46 8.21
C THR A 208 -8.42 5.35 8.83
N GLY A 209 -8.44 5.48 10.17
CA GLY A 209 -7.67 6.47 10.92
C GLY A 209 -8.20 7.91 10.79
N ILE A 210 -9.19 8.16 9.94
CA ILE A 210 -9.76 9.51 9.73
C ILE A 210 -10.69 9.84 10.89
N MET A 211 -10.44 10.97 11.56
CA MET A 211 -11.23 11.37 12.72
C MET A 211 -11.28 12.88 12.90
N VAL A 212 -12.44 13.40 13.32
CA VAL A 212 -12.59 14.78 13.80
C VAL A 212 -12.74 14.74 15.32
N ILE A 213 -11.91 15.51 16.03
CA ILE A 213 -11.82 15.52 17.50
C ILE A 213 -12.09 16.93 18.01
N SER A 214 -13.05 17.08 18.93
CA SER A 214 -13.30 18.35 19.62
C SER A 214 -12.26 18.64 20.72
N GLU A 215 -12.14 19.89 21.15
CA GLU A 215 -11.23 20.30 22.23
C GLU A 215 -11.52 19.56 23.54
N ASP A 216 -12.80 19.45 23.92
CA ASP A 216 -13.22 18.75 25.13
C ASP A 216 -12.88 17.25 25.07
N ALA A 217 -13.10 16.61 23.91
CA ALA A 217 -12.77 15.20 23.71
C ALA A 217 -11.27 14.98 23.83
N TRP A 218 -10.47 15.87 23.24
CA TRP A 218 -9.02 15.87 23.36
C TRP A 218 -8.57 15.99 24.82
N ASN A 219 -9.11 16.95 25.57
CA ASN A 219 -8.79 17.14 26.98
C ASN A 219 -9.14 15.91 27.82
N ASN A 220 -10.27 15.26 27.52
CA ASN A 220 -10.69 14.03 28.16
C ASN A 220 -9.79 12.83 27.81
N ILE A 221 -9.32 12.72 26.56
CA ILE A 221 -8.28 11.74 26.17
C ILE A 221 -7.00 11.95 26.99
N LEU A 222 -6.54 13.19 27.15
CA LEU A 222 -5.32 13.49 27.92
C LEU A 222 -5.45 13.08 29.39
N LYS A 223 -6.64 13.22 30.00
CA LYS A 223 -6.91 12.73 31.37
C LYS A 223 -6.75 11.20 31.45
N LEU A 224 -7.23 10.47 30.43
CA LEU A 224 -7.12 9.02 30.36
C LEU A 224 -5.66 8.56 30.19
N ILE A 225 -4.90 9.17 29.25
CA ILE A 225 -3.51 8.78 28.96
C ILE A 225 -2.59 8.92 30.18
N LYS A 226 -2.77 9.97 31.00
CA LYS A 226 -1.99 10.16 32.24
C LYS A 226 -2.08 8.95 33.19
N ARG A 227 -3.11 8.10 33.05
CA ARG A 227 -3.33 6.91 33.88
C ARG A 227 -3.13 5.59 33.16
N ILE A 228 -3.22 5.55 31.83
CA ILE A 228 -2.93 4.35 31.02
C ILE A 228 -1.41 4.20 30.90
N HIS A 229 -0.74 3.88 32.01
CA HIS A 229 0.68 3.58 32.01
C HIS A 229 0.90 2.13 31.54
N ARG A 230 0.70 1.91 30.24
CA ARG A 230 1.22 0.72 29.55
C ARG A 230 1.89 1.18 28.26
N SER A 231 3.22 1.19 28.29
CA SER A 231 4.02 0.96 27.10
C SER A 231 3.42 -0.25 26.38
N SER A 232 2.84 -0.04 25.19
CA SER A 232 2.53 -1.17 24.33
C SER A 232 3.82 -1.98 24.12
N SER A 233 3.75 -3.26 23.78
CA SER A 233 4.94 -4.05 23.45
C SER A 233 5.76 -3.48 22.29
N ILE A 234 5.21 -2.46 21.59
CA ILE A 234 5.81 -1.73 20.47
C ILE A 234 6.16 -0.27 20.87
N GLY A 235 5.79 0.22 22.07
CA GLY A 235 6.11 1.57 22.56
C GLY A 235 5.43 2.74 21.84
N LEU A 236 4.59 2.49 20.82
CA LEU A 236 4.02 3.51 19.94
C LEU A 236 2.62 4.00 20.40
N PHE A 237 2.48 5.30 20.65
CA PHE A 237 1.20 6.00 20.86
C PHE A 237 0.58 6.46 19.53
N SER A 238 -0.16 5.59 18.83
CA SER A 238 -0.98 6.01 17.69
C SER A 238 -2.35 6.53 18.16
N PHE A 239 -2.96 7.42 17.38
CA PHE A 239 -4.33 7.92 17.64
C PHE A 239 -5.32 6.77 17.85
N VAL A 240 -5.33 5.81 16.92
CA VAL A 240 -6.20 4.63 16.99
C VAL A 240 -5.98 3.83 18.27
N ASN A 241 -4.73 3.59 18.68
CA ASN A 241 -4.43 2.82 19.89
C ASN A 241 -4.90 3.55 21.16
N ILE A 242 -4.70 4.87 21.22
CA ILE A 242 -5.13 5.68 22.36
C ILE A 242 -6.65 5.72 22.47
N LEU A 243 -7.35 5.94 21.36
CA LEU A 243 -8.81 5.94 21.36
C LEU A 243 -9.38 4.57 21.70
N LYS A 244 -8.78 3.49 21.19
CA LYS A 244 -9.12 2.12 21.59
C LYS A 244 -8.95 1.90 23.09
N GLN A 245 -7.85 2.36 23.68
CA GLN A 245 -7.65 2.25 25.11
C GLN A 245 -8.70 3.08 25.87
N ALA A 246 -8.97 4.31 25.43
CA ALA A 246 -9.99 5.17 26.03
C ALA A 246 -11.37 4.49 26.07
N LEU A 247 -11.76 3.80 24.99
CA LEU A 247 -13.00 3.02 24.91
C LEU A 247 -13.04 1.87 25.94
N VAL A 248 -11.95 1.12 26.09
CA VAL A 248 -11.87 0.00 27.07
C VAL A 248 -11.95 0.48 28.52
N PHE A 249 -11.43 1.68 28.81
CA PHE A 249 -11.36 2.21 30.17
C PHE A 249 -12.59 3.03 30.60
N LYS A 250 -13.53 3.34 29.70
CA LYS A 250 -14.76 4.10 30.00
C LYS A 250 -15.65 3.40 31.05
N ASP A 251 -15.55 2.07 31.13
CA ASP A 251 -16.47 1.24 31.90
C ASP A 251 -15.88 0.70 33.20
N ILE A 252 -14.65 1.11 33.53
CA ILE A 252 -14.02 0.73 34.79
C ILE A 252 -14.37 1.78 35.85
N ASP A 253 -15.15 1.38 36.84
CA ASP A 253 -15.58 2.20 37.98
C ASP A 253 -14.39 2.50 38.92
N ILE A 254 -13.51 3.38 38.46
CA ILE A 254 -12.41 3.97 39.23
C ILE A 254 -12.89 5.35 39.65
N GLU A 255 -12.89 5.65 40.95
CA GLU A 255 -13.41 6.90 41.55
C GLU A 255 -12.90 8.17 40.86
N ASP A 256 -11.72 8.12 40.24
CA ASP A 256 -11.10 9.26 39.59
C ASP A 256 -11.39 9.43 38.07
N ILE A 257 -12.13 8.52 37.41
CA ILE A 257 -12.45 8.57 35.96
C ILE A 257 -13.94 8.88 35.70
N LYS A 258 -14.74 9.02 36.77
CA LYS A 258 -16.19 9.27 36.72
C LYS A 258 -16.61 10.52 35.93
N ASP A 259 -15.69 11.48 35.76
CA ASP A 259 -15.94 12.77 35.08
C ASP A 259 -15.37 12.84 33.64
N VAL A 260 -15.00 11.70 33.04
CA VAL A 260 -14.55 11.63 31.64
C VAL A 260 -15.70 11.20 30.76
N ASP A 261 -16.22 12.12 29.95
CA ASP A 261 -17.24 11.82 28.95
C ASP A 261 -16.67 12.05 27.54
N ILE A 262 -16.71 11.01 26.71
CA ILE A 262 -16.31 11.07 25.30
C ILE A 262 -17.39 10.32 24.54
N GLU A 263 -18.03 11.02 23.61
CA GLU A 263 -18.92 10.43 22.62
C GLU A 263 -18.15 10.14 21.33
N ILE A 264 -18.28 8.93 20.79
CA ILE A 264 -17.69 8.57 19.50
C ILE A 264 -18.81 8.23 18.53
N ILE A 265 -18.84 8.92 17.39
CA ILE A 265 -19.73 8.66 16.27
C ILE A 265 -18.96 8.03 15.12
N GLY A 266 -19.27 6.79 14.78
CA GLY A 266 -18.69 6.10 13.62
C GLY A 266 -19.43 6.38 12.31
N ILE A 267 -18.70 6.76 11.27
CA ILE A 267 -19.21 6.94 9.90
C ILE A 267 -18.65 5.83 9.02
N VAL A 268 -19.52 5.03 8.42
CA VAL A 268 -19.10 3.87 7.61
C VAL A 268 -19.26 4.19 6.12
N ALA A 269 -18.16 4.08 5.37
CA ALA A 269 -18.16 4.05 3.92
C ALA A 269 -18.64 2.68 3.41
N SER A 270 -19.52 2.71 2.40
CA SER A 270 -20.21 1.56 1.80
C SER A 270 -19.28 0.64 0.99
N GLU A 271 -19.62 -0.66 0.88
CA GLU A 271 -18.96 -1.62 -0.03
C GLU A 271 -19.23 -1.42 -1.54
N ASP A 272 -20.11 -0.49 -1.94
CA ASP A 272 -20.46 -0.27 -3.35
C ASP A 272 -19.37 0.53 -4.11
N PRO A 273 -18.81 0.01 -5.22
CA PRO A 273 -17.84 0.72 -6.05
C PRO A 273 -18.33 2.04 -6.68
N GLU A 274 -19.62 2.36 -6.62
CA GLU A 274 -20.20 3.67 -6.97
C GLU A 274 -20.24 4.69 -5.81
N TYR A 275 -19.78 4.32 -4.60
CA TYR A 275 -19.87 5.11 -3.35
C TYR A 275 -18.53 5.14 -2.55
N PRO A 276 -18.39 5.97 -1.50
CA PRO A 276 -17.13 6.64 -1.14
C PRO A 276 -15.91 5.75 -0.88
N HIS A 277 -14.83 6.01 -1.63
CA HIS A 277 -13.60 5.22 -1.54
C HIS A 277 -12.60 5.77 -0.52
N TRP A 278 -12.23 4.95 0.47
CA TRP A 278 -11.01 5.11 1.26
C TRP A 278 -10.04 3.98 0.92
N ASN A 279 -8.84 4.32 0.46
CA ASN A 279 -7.81 3.35 0.17
C ASN A 279 -6.47 3.80 0.76
N GLU A 280 -5.69 2.83 1.24
CA GLU A 280 -4.35 3.06 1.79
C GLU A 280 -3.27 2.45 0.89
N ALA A 281 -2.12 3.10 0.84
CA ALA A 281 -0.95 2.67 0.09
C ALA A 281 0.13 2.07 0.97
N ASN A 282 -0.17 0.93 1.62
CA ASN A 282 0.80 0.30 2.49
C ASN A 282 1.97 -0.35 1.74
N TYR A 283 1.69 -0.85 0.53
CA TYR A 283 2.63 -1.59 -0.30
C TYR A 283 2.76 -1.03 -1.72
N PRO A 284 3.87 -1.31 -2.43
CA PRO A 284 4.11 -0.76 -3.77
C PRO A 284 3.04 -1.11 -4.80
N TRP A 285 2.50 -2.33 -4.75
CA TRP A 285 1.43 -2.72 -5.67
C TRP A 285 0.11 -2.01 -5.37
N GLU A 286 -0.11 -1.52 -4.14
CA GLU A 286 -1.32 -0.75 -3.80
C GLU A 286 -1.26 0.63 -4.44
N ILE A 287 -0.08 1.26 -4.51
CA ILE A 287 0.13 2.50 -5.30
C ILE A 287 -0.31 2.30 -6.76
N LEU A 288 0.02 1.15 -7.36
CA LEU A 288 -0.39 0.84 -8.74
C LEU A 288 -1.92 0.64 -8.88
N GLU A 289 -2.60 0.12 -7.85
CA GLU A 289 -4.08 0.04 -7.86
C GLU A 289 -4.71 1.42 -7.69
N LEU A 290 -4.17 2.25 -6.77
CA LEU A 290 -4.64 3.62 -6.56
C LEU A 290 -4.49 4.46 -7.83
N ASN A 291 -3.40 4.25 -8.58
CA ASN A 291 -3.18 4.90 -9.86
C ASN A 291 -4.32 4.66 -10.85
N LYS A 292 -4.79 3.41 -10.94
CA LYS A 292 -5.93 3.06 -11.79
C LYS A 292 -7.22 3.76 -11.36
N ILE A 293 -7.50 3.77 -10.05
CA ILE A 293 -8.67 4.45 -9.48
C ILE A 293 -8.62 5.94 -9.83
N LYS A 294 -7.47 6.59 -9.61
CA LYS A 294 -7.32 8.02 -9.81
C LYS A 294 -7.40 8.44 -11.28
N ILE A 295 -6.88 7.65 -12.21
CA ILE A 295 -7.04 7.89 -13.65
C ILE A 295 -8.53 7.90 -14.03
N PHE A 296 -9.29 6.94 -13.51
CA PHE A 296 -10.73 6.86 -13.77
C PHE A 296 -11.49 8.04 -13.16
N GLU A 297 -11.17 8.45 -11.93
CA GLU A 297 -11.74 9.62 -11.27
C GLU A 297 -11.45 10.91 -12.06
N LEU A 298 -10.19 11.18 -12.37
CA LEU A 298 -9.78 12.37 -13.12
C LEU A 298 -10.41 12.41 -14.52
N ALA A 299 -10.62 11.26 -15.16
CA ALA A 299 -11.30 11.19 -16.45
C ALA A 299 -12.79 11.59 -16.35
N LYS A 300 -13.47 11.36 -15.22
CA LYS A 300 -14.85 11.80 -14.98
C LYS A 300 -14.96 13.30 -14.77
N ASP A 301 -14.01 13.89 -14.05
CA ASP A 301 -14.04 15.31 -13.65
C ASP A 301 -13.59 16.28 -14.75
N ALA A 302 -12.81 15.80 -15.72
CA ALA A 302 -12.28 16.67 -16.75
C ALA A 302 -13.37 17.09 -17.74
N LYS A 303 -13.49 18.42 -17.94
CA LYS A 303 -14.26 19.02 -19.04
C LYS A 303 -13.51 18.79 -20.34
N TRP A 304 -13.73 17.64 -20.96
CA TRP A 304 -13.22 17.33 -22.28
C TRP A 304 -14.11 18.00 -23.33
N ARG A 305 -13.52 18.44 -24.45
CA ARG A 305 -14.34 18.81 -25.60
C ARG A 305 -15.00 17.54 -26.13
N ASP A 306 -16.33 17.56 -26.27
CA ASP A 306 -17.08 16.65 -27.13
C ASP A 306 -16.75 16.90 -28.62
N GLU A 307 -15.47 17.10 -28.97
CA GLU A 307 -15.04 17.33 -30.34
C GLU A 307 -14.42 16.05 -30.91
N GLU A 308 -15.29 15.36 -31.65
CA GLU A 308 -15.10 14.17 -32.48
C GLU A 308 -15.00 12.84 -31.73
N GLU A 309 -16.17 12.35 -31.30
CA GLU A 309 -16.51 10.93 -31.47
C GLU A 309 -16.18 10.49 -32.91
N LYS A 310 -14.94 10.02 -33.13
CA LYS A 310 -14.68 9.11 -34.24
C LYS A 310 -14.84 7.71 -33.68
N GLU A 311 -16.05 7.17 -33.87
CA GLU A 311 -16.33 5.76 -33.69
C GLU A 311 -15.26 4.91 -34.38
N ILE A 312 -14.39 4.31 -33.57
CA ILE A 312 -13.79 3.02 -33.88
C ILE A 312 -14.18 2.09 -32.73
N GLY A 313 -15.46 1.68 -32.73
CA GLY A 313 -16.01 0.64 -31.87
C GLY A 313 -16.18 1.03 -30.39
N ASN A 314 -17.37 1.49 -30.02
CA ASN A 314 -17.93 1.53 -28.65
C ASN A 314 -17.00 1.94 -27.49
N LYS A 315 -16.03 2.86 -27.67
CA LYS A 315 -15.17 3.32 -26.56
C LYS A 315 -14.78 4.79 -26.70
N THR A 316 -15.03 5.54 -25.62
CA THR A 316 -14.75 6.96 -25.46
C THR A 316 -13.24 7.25 -25.49
N ILE A 317 -12.84 8.23 -26.30
CA ILE A 317 -11.47 8.75 -26.41
C ILE A 317 -11.50 10.21 -25.96
N PHE A 318 -10.61 10.60 -25.06
CA PHE A 318 -10.52 11.97 -24.55
C PHE A 318 -9.18 12.60 -24.96
N VAL A 319 -9.20 13.64 -25.79
CA VAL A 319 -8.00 14.35 -26.27
C VAL A 319 -8.06 15.82 -25.83
N PRO A 320 -7.02 16.39 -25.20
CA PRO A 320 -7.00 17.81 -24.81
C PRO A 320 -6.90 18.78 -25.99
N GLU A 321 -7.44 20.00 -25.82
CA GLU A 321 -7.48 21.10 -26.82
C GLU A 321 -6.14 21.49 -27.47
N LYS A 322 -5.00 21.09 -26.89
CA LYS A 322 -3.65 21.55 -27.30
C LYS A 322 -2.71 20.41 -27.66
N VAL A 323 -3.24 19.20 -27.88
CA VAL A 323 -2.46 18.12 -28.48
C VAL A 323 -2.48 18.33 -29.99
N ASN A 324 -1.30 18.59 -30.58
CA ASN A 324 -1.15 18.59 -32.04
C ASN A 324 -1.38 17.16 -32.54
N PHE A 325 -2.62 16.88 -32.91
CA PHE A 325 -3.09 15.57 -33.32
C PHE A 325 -3.17 15.53 -34.85
N ALA A 326 -2.08 15.16 -35.50
CA ALA A 326 -2.22 14.36 -36.72
C ALA A 326 -2.27 12.92 -36.22
N LEU A 327 -3.37 12.18 -36.44
CA LEU A 327 -3.40 10.75 -36.16
C LEU A 327 -2.18 10.13 -36.87
N PRO A 328 -1.13 9.73 -36.14
CA PRO A 328 -0.05 8.96 -36.74
C PRO A 328 -0.69 7.69 -37.30
N ASN A 329 -0.18 7.18 -38.41
CA ASN A 329 -0.82 6.06 -39.11
C ASN A 329 -1.07 4.90 -38.13
N GLY A 330 -2.35 4.60 -37.88
CA GLY A 330 -2.76 3.44 -37.08
C GLY A 330 -2.57 3.51 -35.56
N ALA A 331 -2.20 4.65 -34.96
CA ALA A 331 -2.17 4.78 -33.50
C ALA A 331 -3.58 4.61 -32.87
N ARG A 332 -3.66 4.02 -31.67
CA ARG A 332 -4.91 3.71 -30.96
C ARG A 332 -4.85 4.19 -29.52
N ILE A 333 -5.85 4.97 -29.11
CA ILE A 333 -6.00 5.43 -27.72
C ILE A 333 -7.36 4.96 -27.23
N LYS A 334 -7.42 4.30 -26.07
CA LYS A 334 -8.65 3.70 -25.52
C LYS A 334 -8.83 4.01 -24.03
N GLY A 335 -9.96 4.63 -23.70
CA GLY A 335 -10.16 5.23 -22.38
C GLY A 335 -10.42 4.28 -21.21
N PRO A 336 -10.31 4.80 -19.97
CA PRO A 336 -10.02 6.20 -19.64
C PRO A 336 -8.54 6.59 -19.88
N CYS A 337 -8.28 7.62 -20.67
CA CYS A 337 -6.93 8.12 -20.89
C CYS A 337 -6.88 9.62 -20.62
N ILE A 338 -5.81 10.07 -19.95
CA ILE A 338 -5.55 11.48 -19.67
C ILE A 338 -4.24 11.83 -20.33
N LEU A 339 -4.26 12.85 -21.19
CA LEU A 339 -3.09 13.27 -21.96
C LEU A 339 -2.69 14.69 -21.55
N GLY A 340 -1.41 14.90 -21.32
CA GLY A 340 -0.81 16.18 -20.98
C GLY A 340 -0.58 17.05 -22.22
N LYS A 341 0.06 18.20 -22.00
CA LYS A 341 0.44 19.15 -23.04
C LYS A 341 1.74 18.73 -23.71
N ASN A 342 1.92 19.13 -24.97
CA ASN A 342 3.16 18.94 -25.72
C ASN A 342 3.62 17.47 -25.79
N ILE A 343 2.68 16.54 -25.85
CA ILE A 343 2.98 15.13 -26.06
C ILE A 343 3.23 14.85 -27.55
N GLU A 344 4.12 13.91 -27.83
CA GLU A 344 4.35 13.39 -29.18
C GLU A 344 4.03 11.89 -29.17
N ILE A 345 3.11 11.46 -30.02
CA ILE A 345 2.77 10.04 -30.22
C ILE A 345 3.07 9.70 -31.68
N GLN A 346 3.74 8.58 -31.93
CA GLN A 346 4.12 8.12 -33.26
C GLN A 346 3.23 6.96 -33.76
N ASP A 347 3.54 6.40 -34.93
CA ASP A 347 2.66 5.48 -35.69
C ASP A 347 2.39 4.17 -34.91
N TYR A 348 1.17 3.65 -35.01
CA TYR A 348 0.76 2.36 -34.42
C TYR A 348 0.93 2.20 -32.90
N ALA A 349 1.20 3.28 -32.15
CA ALA A 349 1.23 3.23 -30.68
C ALA A 349 -0.17 2.92 -30.11
N ILE A 350 -0.23 2.08 -29.07
CA ILE A 350 -1.45 1.71 -28.36
C ILE A 350 -1.38 2.21 -26.92
N ILE A 351 -2.33 3.05 -26.52
CA ILE A 351 -2.42 3.61 -25.17
C ILE A 351 -3.81 3.31 -24.60
N GLU A 352 -3.89 2.56 -23.51
CA GLU A 352 -5.15 2.22 -22.85
C GLU A 352 -5.15 2.53 -21.34
N ASN A 353 -6.25 3.03 -20.79
CA ASN A 353 -6.44 3.20 -19.34
C ASN A 353 -5.29 3.98 -18.63
N SER A 354 -4.66 4.95 -19.31
CA SER A 354 -3.36 5.48 -18.88
C SER A 354 -3.33 7.00 -18.76
N TYR A 355 -2.48 7.50 -17.87
CA TYR A 355 -2.11 8.90 -17.76
C TYR A 355 -0.77 9.13 -18.49
N ILE A 356 -0.73 10.08 -19.42
CA ILE A 356 0.46 10.48 -20.15
C ILE A 356 0.71 11.96 -19.88
N GLY A 357 1.66 12.30 -19.01
CA GLY A 357 1.87 13.68 -18.61
C GLY A 357 2.62 14.53 -19.64
N ASP A 358 2.80 15.80 -19.26
CA ASP A 358 3.33 16.84 -20.13
C ASP A 358 4.72 16.49 -20.72
N GLY A 359 4.92 16.78 -22.00
CA GLY A 359 6.20 16.61 -22.67
C GLY A 359 6.62 15.16 -22.94
N CYS A 360 5.74 14.19 -22.69
CA CYS A 360 6.03 12.79 -22.98
C CYS A 360 6.17 12.51 -24.49
N LYS A 361 7.05 11.57 -24.84
CA LYS A 361 7.30 11.13 -26.22
C LYS A 361 7.12 9.64 -26.33
N ILE A 362 6.18 9.21 -27.17
CA ILE A 362 5.75 7.81 -27.33
C ILE A 362 6.09 7.37 -28.76
N GLY A 363 6.99 6.41 -28.87
CA GLY A 363 7.50 5.88 -30.13
C GLY A 363 6.53 4.95 -30.85
N ASP A 364 6.88 4.58 -32.08
CA ASP A 364 6.07 3.67 -32.90
C ASP A 364 5.85 2.31 -32.23
N HIS A 365 4.68 1.69 -32.48
CA HIS A 365 4.34 0.33 -32.03
C HIS A 365 4.44 0.07 -30.51
N THR A 366 4.50 1.12 -29.69
CA THR A 366 4.54 0.95 -28.23
C THR A 366 3.19 0.50 -27.69
N LEU A 367 3.18 -0.25 -26.59
CA LEU A 367 1.97 -0.60 -25.83
C LEU A 367 2.07 -0.03 -24.42
N ILE A 368 1.13 0.85 -24.06
CA ILE A 368 1.05 1.47 -22.74
C ILE A 368 -0.34 1.22 -22.17
N THR A 369 -0.45 0.44 -21.09
CA THR A 369 -1.75 0.06 -20.51
C THR A 369 -1.79 0.20 -18.99
N ASP A 370 -2.90 0.69 -18.45
CA ASP A 370 -3.13 0.88 -17.00
C ASP A 370 -1.96 1.63 -16.30
N SER A 371 -1.26 2.51 -17.01
CA SER A 371 0.03 3.06 -16.60
C SER A 371 0.00 4.58 -16.48
N THR A 372 0.95 5.10 -15.71
CA THR A 372 1.19 6.52 -15.58
C THR A 372 2.60 6.84 -16.02
N LEU A 373 2.72 7.69 -17.01
CA LEU A 373 3.95 8.38 -17.35
C LEU A 373 3.79 9.80 -16.83
N VAL A 374 4.69 10.25 -15.95
CA VAL A 374 4.61 11.61 -15.37
C VAL A 374 5.02 12.64 -16.44
N LYS A 375 5.97 13.56 -16.20
CA LYS A 375 6.39 14.54 -17.19
C LYS A 375 7.70 14.14 -17.87
N ASN A 376 7.83 14.49 -19.14
CA ASN A 376 9.03 14.30 -19.95
C ASN A 376 9.53 12.85 -20.02
N VAL A 377 8.65 11.87 -19.88
CA VAL A 377 9.01 10.47 -20.06
C VAL A 377 9.11 10.15 -21.55
N ARG A 378 10.15 9.41 -21.93
CA ARG A 378 10.31 8.92 -23.30
C ARG A 378 10.16 7.40 -23.34
N VAL A 379 9.19 6.90 -24.10
CA VAL A 379 9.02 5.48 -24.41
C VAL A 379 9.37 5.30 -25.88
N ASN A 380 10.48 4.64 -26.19
CA ASN A 380 10.95 4.42 -27.57
C ASN A 380 10.22 3.24 -28.23
N HIS A 381 10.45 3.05 -29.54
CA HIS A 381 9.71 2.09 -30.37
C HIS A 381 9.66 0.66 -29.79
N ASP A 382 8.53 -0.02 -30.02
CA ASP A 382 8.27 -1.41 -29.64
C ASP A 382 8.41 -1.71 -28.13
N ALA A 383 8.44 -0.69 -27.27
CA ALA A 383 8.46 -0.88 -25.82
C ALA A 383 7.05 -1.15 -25.27
N VAL A 384 7.00 -1.91 -24.18
CA VAL A 384 5.77 -2.28 -23.46
C VAL A 384 5.84 -1.77 -22.03
N VAL A 385 4.83 -0.99 -21.63
CA VAL A 385 4.66 -0.49 -20.26
C VAL A 385 3.25 -0.85 -19.79
N GLU A 386 3.15 -1.80 -18.85
CA GLU A 386 1.86 -2.28 -18.33
C GLU A 386 1.78 -2.06 -16.82
N LYS A 387 0.66 -1.54 -16.35
CA LYS A 387 0.34 -1.33 -14.93
C LYS A 387 1.50 -0.71 -14.14
N SER A 388 2.17 0.29 -14.71
CA SER A 388 3.42 0.83 -14.17
C SER A 388 3.37 2.33 -13.99
N ILE A 389 4.17 2.84 -13.05
CA ILE A 389 4.37 4.28 -12.84
C ILE A 389 5.81 4.59 -13.23
N ILE A 390 5.99 5.45 -14.23
CA ILE A 390 7.28 5.90 -14.73
C ILE A 390 7.42 7.40 -14.40
N MET A 391 8.31 7.71 -13.46
CA MET A 391 8.53 9.07 -13.00
C MET A 391 9.35 9.92 -13.98
N GLU A 392 9.50 11.19 -13.63
CA GLU A 392 9.90 12.26 -14.53
C GLU A 392 11.26 12.04 -15.19
N ASN A 393 11.39 12.50 -16.45
CA ASN A 393 12.63 12.48 -17.22
C ASN A 393 13.24 11.08 -17.43
N SER A 394 12.47 10.01 -17.18
CA SER A 394 12.93 8.63 -17.41
C SER A 394 12.76 8.22 -18.87
N VAL A 395 13.62 7.30 -19.31
CA VAL A 395 13.67 6.80 -20.68
C VAL A 395 13.52 5.29 -20.67
N ILE A 396 12.50 4.80 -21.36
CA ILE A 396 12.32 3.39 -21.70
C ILE A 396 12.81 3.21 -23.14
N CYS A 397 13.91 2.48 -23.33
CA CYS A 397 14.53 2.27 -24.64
C CYS A 397 13.81 1.18 -25.45
N PHE A 398 14.25 1.01 -26.70
CA PHE A 398 13.63 0.13 -27.70
C PHE A 398 13.41 -1.30 -27.20
N HIS A 399 12.24 -1.88 -27.48
CA HIS A 399 11.89 -3.27 -27.14
C HIS A 399 11.95 -3.63 -25.63
N ALA A 400 11.99 -2.64 -24.73
CA ALA A 400 11.97 -2.90 -23.30
C ALA A 400 10.55 -3.28 -22.82
N GLU A 401 10.46 -4.21 -21.88
CA GLU A 401 9.21 -4.66 -21.25
C GLU A 401 9.24 -4.30 -19.76
N VAL A 402 8.35 -3.39 -19.34
CA VAL A 402 8.22 -2.93 -17.95
C VAL A 402 6.80 -3.21 -17.45
N LEU A 403 6.65 -4.25 -16.64
CA LEU A 403 5.33 -4.70 -16.18
C LEU A 403 5.20 -4.51 -14.66
N HIS A 404 4.08 -3.97 -14.19
CA HIS A 404 3.71 -3.85 -12.77
C HIS A 404 4.80 -3.23 -11.89
N SER A 405 5.41 -2.16 -12.36
CA SER A 405 6.65 -1.61 -11.77
C SER A 405 6.51 -0.15 -11.39
N ILE A 406 7.34 0.28 -10.45
CA ILE A 406 7.53 1.70 -10.12
C ILE A 406 8.96 2.05 -10.51
N VAL A 407 9.10 2.99 -11.45
CA VAL A 407 10.39 3.46 -11.97
C VAL A 407 10.57 4.91 -11.56
N GLY A 408 11.65 5.17 -10.82
CA GLY A 408 12.03 6.47 -10.29
C GLY A 408 12.38 7.50 -11.37
N LYS A 409 12.71 8.73 -10.94
CA LYS A 409 13.03 9.83 -11.86
C LYS A 409 14.41 9.64 -12.48
N GLU A 410 14.60 10.17 -13.68
CA GLU A 410 15.87 10.14 -14.41
C GLU A 410 16.46 8.73 -14.57
N VAL A 411 15.60 7.72 -14.69
CA VAL A 411 16.01 6.34 -14.92
C VAL A 411 16.13 6.07 -16.42
N MET A 412 17.18 5.36 -16.81
CA MET A 412 17.31 4.79 -18.15
C MET A 412 17.14 3.27 -18.11
N ILE A 413 16.07 2.78 -18.72
CA ILE A 413 15.84 1.35 -18.97
C ILE A 413 16.34 1.04 -20.38
N GLY A 414 17.45 0.31 -20.49
CA GLY A 414 18.10 -0.04 -21.76
C GLY A 414 17.24 -0.92 -22.68
N SER A 415 17.69 -1.06 -23.92
CA SER A 415 16.93 -1.78 -24.95
C SER A 415 16.79 -3.26 -24.64
N GLY A 416 15.61 -3.84 -24.89
CA GLY A 416 15.35 -5.25 -24.63
C GLY A 416 15.43 -5.66 -23.15
N VAL A 417 15.45 -4.71 -22.21
CA VAL A 417 15.35 -5.01 -20.77
C VAL A 417 13.99 -5.60 -20.47
N LYS A 418 13.93 -6.63 -19.61
CA LYS A 418 12.69 -7.27 -19.21
C LYS A 418 12.48 -7.18 -17.70
N ILE A 419 11.34 -6.64 -17.30
CA ILE A 419 10.86 -6.59 -15.92
C ILE A 419 9.49 -7.29 -15.88
N PRO A 420 9.46 -8.63 -15.86
CA PRO A 420 8.21 -9.37 -15.83
C PRO A 420 7.49 -9.26 -14.47
N CYS A 421 6.18 -9.49 -14.47
CA CYS A 421 5.35 -9.64 -13.27
C CYS A 421 4.78 -11.07 -13.12
N GLN A 422 5.07 -11.94 -14.09
CA GLN A 422 4.51 -13.29 -14.16
C GLN A 422 5.23 -14.26 -13.23
N ARG A 423 4.41 -15.11 -12.63
CA ARG A 423 4.85 -16.27 -11.89
C ARG A 423 5.12 -17.38 -12.89
N LEU A 424 6.38 -17.81 -13.00
CA LEU A 424 6.61 -19.21 -13.34
C LEU A 424 6.01 -19.99 -12.16
N LYS A 425 4.84 -20.62 -12.37
CA LYS A 425 4.36 -21.58 -11.38
C LYS A 425 5.47 -22.62 -11.31
N ASN A 426 6.13 -22.73 -10.16
CA ASN A 426 6.56 -24.06 -9.78
C ASN A 426 5.29 -24.91 -9.84
N VAL A 427 5.19 -25.73 -10.89
CA VAL A 427 4.68 -27.08 -10.69
C VAL A 427 5.45 -27.57 -9.47
N GLU A 428 4.78 -28.06 -8.43
CA GLU A 428 5.52 -28.76 -7.38
C GLU A 428 6.27 -29.88 -8.10
N GLY A 429 7.54 -29.63 -8.40
CA GLY A 429 8.41 -30.61 -9.01
C GLY A 429 8.61 -31.63 -7.92
N PHE A 430 7.97 -32.79 -8.07
CA PHE A 430 8.33 -33.93 -7.27
C PHE A 430 9.81 -34.16 -7.50
N LEU A 431 10.56 -34.31 -6.41
CA LEU A 431 11.94 -34.78 -6.48
C LEU A 431 11.95 -36.11 -7.25
N PHE A 432 10.98 -36.96 -6.93
CA PHE A 432 10.69 -38.25 -7.55
C PHE A 432 9.32 -38.77 -7.07
N SER A 433 8.82 -39.82 -7.73
CA SER A 433 7.63 -40.55 -7.32
C SER A 433 7.96 -42.02 -7.13
N ILE A 434 7.34 -42.67 -6.15
CA ILE A 434 7.39 -44.12 -5.97
C ILE A 434 6.01 -44.73 -6.16
N SER A 435 5.97 -45.99 -6.59
CA SER A 435 4.72 -46.74 -6.69
C SER A 435 4.07 -46.88 -5.32
N ARG A 436 2.74 -46.77 -5.28
CA ARG A 436 1.98 -46.96 -4.06
C ARG A 436 2.11 -48.40 -3.56
N ASP A 437 2.34 -48.54 -2.27
CA ASP A 437 2.30 -49.80 -1.54
C ASP A 437 1.60 -49.57 -0.19
N ILE A 438 0.59 -50.39 0.11
CA ILE A 438 -0.21 -50.32 1.33
C ILE A 438 0.67 -50.45 2.57
N LYS A 439 1.72 -51.29 2.50
CA LYS A 439 2.65 -51.50 3.61
C LYS A 439 3.49 -50.24 3.90
N LEU A 440 3.90 -49.53 2.85
CA LEU A 440 4.60 -48.24 2.98
C LEU A 440 3.72 -47.17 3.62
N GLU A 441 2.44 -47.08 3.23
CA GLU A 441 1.50 -46.15 3.86
C GLU A 441 1.29 -46.46 5.35
N GLU A 442 1.21 -47.74 5.72
CA GLU A 442 1.13 -48.16 7.13
C GLU A 442 2.39 -47.78 7.93
N ASP A 443 3.57 -47.99 7.35
CA ASP A 443 4.85 -47.62 7.97
C ASP A 443 4.92 -46.11 8.20
N PHE A 444 4.50 -45.30 7.22
CA PHE A 444 4.46 -43.84 7.36
C PHE A 444 3.47 -43.38 8.45
N ASN A 445 2.32 -44.04 8.56
CA ASN A 445 1.34 -43.77 9.61
C ASN A 445 1.86 -44.13 11.01
N LYS A 446 2.76 -45.12 11.10
CA LYS A 446 3.44 -45.52 12.35
C LYS A 446 4.69 -44.68 12.66
N GLY A 447 5.05 -43.73 11.81
CA GLY A 447 6.24 -42.91 11.99
C GLY A 447 7.54 -43.61 11.58
N VAL A 448 7.46 -44.70 10.82
CA VAL A 448 8.61 -45.51 10.40
C VAL A 448 9.19 -45.00 9.09
N PHE A 449 10.46 -44.62 9.11
CA PHE A 449 11.23 -44.25 7.91
C PHE A 449 11.84 -45.51 7.29
N SER A 450 11.13 -46.14 6.34
CA SER A 450 11.45 -47.47 5.80
C SER A 450 12.70 -47.49 4.92
N GLU A 451 13.37 -48.65 4.83
CA GLU A 451 14.53 -48.85 3.93
C GLU A 451 14.18 -48.60 2.46
N VAL A 452 12.96 -48.95 2.03
CA VAL A 452 12.48 -48.67 0.67
C VAL A 452 12.47 -47.17 0.37
N LEU A 453 12.11 -46.35 1.36
CA LEU A 453 12.12 -44.89 1.20
C LEU A 453 13.55 -44.35 1.20
N LYS A 454 14.44 -44.86 2.07
CA LYS A 454 15.88 -44.50 2.08
C LYS A 454 16.56 -44.81 0.75
N ASP A 455 16.32 -46.00 0.21
CA ASP A 455 16.84 -46.43 -1.10
C ASP A 455 16.28 -45.56 -2.23
N ALA A 456 15.00 -45.17 -2.15
CA ALA A 456 14.40 -44.27 -3.13
C ALA A 456 15.09 -42.89 -3.14
N PHE A 457 15.34 -42.28 -1.97
CA PHE A 457 16.10 -41.03 -1.88
C PHE A 457 17.51 -41.18 -2.47
N LYS A 458 18.23 -42.24 -2.09
CA LYS A 458 19.60 -42.51 -2.57
C LYS A 458 19.66 -42.72 -4.09
N THR A 459 18.72 -43.50 -4.64
CA THR A 459 18.64 -43.80 -6.08
C THR A 459 18.40 -42.55 -6.91
N HIS A 460 17.63 -41.59 -6.38
CA HIS A 460 17.34 -40.33 -7.06
C HIS A 460 18.33 -39.19 -6.72
N GLY A 461 19.44 -39.49 -6.05
CA GLY A 461 20.52 -38.54 -5.78
C GLY A 461 20.27 -37.59 -4.60
N TYR A 462 19.36 -37.94 -3.70
CA TYR A 462 19.04 -37.15 -2.51
C TYR A 462 19.54 -37.85 -1.24
N SER A 463 20.06 -37.07 -0.29
CA SER A 463 20.48 -37.57 1.02
C SER A 463 19.51 -37.14 2.12
N VAL A 464 19.10 -38.09 2.94
CA VAL A 464 18.28 -37.87 4.14
C VAL A 464 19.02 -38.51 5.30
N ASP A 465 19.11 -37.79 6.43
CA ASP A 465 19.84 -38.29 7.60
C ASP A 465 19.18 -39.55 8.19
N ASP A 466 19.97 -40.44 8.79
CA ASP A 466 19.50 -41.74 9.31
C ASP A 466 18.47 -41.61 10.45
N ASN A 467 18.48 -40.47 11.15
CA ASN A 467 17.55 -40.13 12.23
C ASN A 467 16.30 -39.37 11.74
N ALA A 468 16.07 -39.30 10.43
CA ALA A 468 14.90 -38.62 9.90
C ALA A 468 13.60 -39.24 10.42
N THR A 469 12.68 -38.37 10.82
CA THR A 469 11.38 -38.76 11.36
C THR A 469 10.29 -38.48 10.36
N ILE A 470 9.30 -39.37 10.26
CA ILE A 470 8.11 -39.16 9.44
C ILE A 470 6.88 -38.93 10.34
N LYS A 471 6.06 -37.94 9.99
CA LYS A 471 4.81 -37.63 10.68
C LYS A 471 3.68 -37.51 9.68
N LYS A 472 2.49 -38.00 10.06
CA LYS A 472 1.27 -37.79 9.29
C LYS A 472 0.90 -36.31 9.28
N GLY A 473 0.72 -35.76 8.10
CA GLY A 473 0.27 -34.40 7.87
C GLY A 473 -1.24 -34.34 7.70
N LYS A 474 -1.70 -33.73 6.60
CA LYS A 474 -3.12 -33.71 6.20
C LYS A 474 -3.54 -35.06 5.63
N GLU A 475 -4.82 -35.19 5.28
CA GLU A 475 -5.32 -36.33 4.51
C GLU A 475 -4.47 -36.53 3.25
N ASN A 476 -3.95 -37.74 3.05
CA ASN A 476 -3.04 -38.11 1.95
C ASN A 476 -1.65 -37.44 1.95
N GLU A 477 -1.18 -36.90 3.08
CA GLU A 477 0.14 -36.27 3.20
C GLU A 477 0.95 -36.77 4.41
N TRP A 478 2.25 -36.95 4.21
CA TRP A 478 3.23 -37.19 5.27
C TRP A 478 4.41 -36.24 5.15
N VAL A 479 5.04 -35.91 6.27
CA VAL A 479 6.17 -34.98 6.36
C VAL A 479 7.36 -35.72 6.96
N ILE A 480 8.45 -35.79 6.21
CA ILE A 480 9.76 -36.24 6.69
C ILE A 480 10.50 -35.00 7.20
N SER A 481 11.05 -35.07 8.41
CA SER A 481 11.91 -34.04 9.00
C SER A 481 13.24 -34.65 9.38
N ASP A 482 14.31 -34.08 8.86
CA ASP A 482 15.70 -34.48 9.10
C ASP A 482 16.38 -33.49 10.07
N GLU A 483 17.53 -33.87 10.64
CA GLU A 483 18.23 -33.09 11.68
C GLU A 483 18.74 -31.72 11.20
N LYS A 484 18.98 -31.56 9.90
CA LYS A 484 19.37 -30.29 9.26
C LYS A 484 18.18 -29.36 9.01
N MET A 485 17.05 -29.59 9.70
CA MET A 485 15.81 -28.81 9.56
C MET A 485 15.20 -28.85 8.15
N ARG A 486 15.64 -29.81 7.30
CA ARG A 486 15.03 -30.07 5.99
C ARG A 486 13.71 -30.78 6.17
N LYS A 487 12.71 -30.39 5.38
CA LYS A 487 11.40 -31.04 5.35
C LYS A 487 11.16 -31.61 3.97
N PHE A 488 10.70 -32.84 3.89
CA PHE A 488 10.20 -33.43 2.64
C PHE A 488 8.73 -33.79 2.83
N PHE A 489 7.92 -33.62 1.78
CA PHE A 489 6.50 -33.93 1.78
C PHE A 489 6.26 -35.11 0.86
N ILE A 490 5.61 -36.14 1.38
CA ILE A 490 5.08 -37.26 0.61
C ILE A 490 3.58 -37.00 0.44
N ARG A 491 3.11 -36.89 -0.81
CA ARG A 491 1.69 -36.76 -1.12
C ARG A 491 1.22 -37.95 -1.93
N LYS A 492 0.07 -38.49 -1.55
CA LYS A 492 -0.59 -39.55 -2.30
C LYS A 492 -1.51 -38.93 -3.35
N GLU A 493 -1.22 -39.23 -4.60
CA GLU A 493 -2.03 -38.86 -5.77
C GLU A 493 -2.13 -40.10 -6.67
N ASP A 494 -3.36 -40.54 -6.94
CA ASP A 494 -3.66 -41.79 -7.66
C ASP A 494 -2.94 -43.02 -7.06
N ASP A 495 -2.18 -43.75 -7.89
CA ASP A 495 -1.38 -44.94 -7.52
C ASP A 495 0.10 -44.61 -7.26
N LYS A 496 0.41 -43.34 -6.95
CA LYS A 496 1.77 -42.89 -6.66
C LYS A 496 1.88 -42.15 -5.34
N LEU A 497 3.06 -42.27 -4.75
CA LEU A 497 3.51 -41.44 -3.64
C LEU A 497 4.54 -40.47 -4.20
N ASN A 498 4.20 -39.18 -4.19
CA ASN A 498 4.97 -38.10 -4.77
C ASN A 498 5.78 -37.39 -3.68
N ILE A 499 7.11 -37.35 -3.83
CA ILE A 499 8.02 -36.79 -2.83
C ILE A 499 8.48 -35.41 -3.29
N SER A 500 8.39 -34.40 -2.43
CA SER A 500 8.84 -33.03 -2.70
C SER A 500 9.67 -32.48 -1.54
N GLU A 501 10.66 -31.62 -1.81
CA GLU A 501 11.37 -30.90 -0.75
C GLU A 501 10.60 -29.64 -0.35
N GLY A 502 10.44 -29.44 0.94
CA GLY A 502 9.84 -28.27 1.56
C GLY A 502 10.59 -27.00 1.21
N ARG A 503 10.05 -26.29 0.23
CA ARG A 503 10.46 -24.97 -0.28
C ARG A 503 11.87 -24.92 -0.88
N LYS A 504 12.02 -25.42 -2.12
CA LYS A 504 12.57 -24.54 -3.17
C LYS A 504 11.46 -23.61 -3.65
N THR A 505 11.25 -22.53 -2.91
CA THR A 505 10.52 -21.38 -3.45
C THR A 505 11.42 -20.76 -4.50
N VAL A 506 11.21 -21.10 -5.77
CA VAL A 506 11.66 -20.21 -6.84
C VAL A 506 10.76 -18.98 -6.70
N TYR A 507 11.33 -17.89 -6.19
CA TYR A 507 10.59 -16.63 -5.99
C TYR A 507 10.12 -16.11 -7.35
N PRO A 508 8.81 -15.84 -7.47
CA PRO A 508 8.37 -14.46 -7.55
C PRO A 508 7.08 -14.25 -6.74
N LEU A 509 7.24 -14.04 -5.44
CA LEU A 509 6.20 -13.52 -4.57
C LEU A 509 6.87 -12.42 -3.75
N VAL A 510 6.41 -11.18 -3.82
CA VAL A 510 6.76 -10.22 -2.77
C VAL A 510 6.09 -10.73 -1.51
N THR A 511 6.82 -11.51 -0.70
CA THR A 511 6.40 -11.93 0.63
C THR A 511 6.98 -10.90 1.58
N TYR A 512 6.14 -10.06 2.19
CA TYR A 512 6.57 -9.38 3.41
C TYR A 512 6.53 -10.39 4.55
N PHE A 513 7.61 -10.45 5.31
CA PHE A 513 7.54 -10.75 6.72
C PHE A 513 7.51 -9.39 7.41
N SER A 514 6.34 -8.95 7.88
CA SER A 514 6.35 -8.14 9.10
C SER A 514 6.63 -9.09 10.25
N ASP A 515 7.20 -8.61 11.35
CA ASP A 515 7.41 -9.37 12.60
C ASP A 515 6.09 -9.93 13.20
N ILE A 516 4.96 -9.68 12.53
CA ILE A 516 3.58 -10.04 12.90
C ILE A 516 2.97 -11.09 11.92
N GLY A 517 3.76 -11.65 10.98
CA GLY A 517 3.38 -12.88 10.27
C GLY A 517 2.35 -12.77 9.13
N ILE A 518 2.10 -11.59 8.56
CA ILE A 518 1.13 -11.45 7.45
C ILE A 518 1.80 -11.73 6.09
N LYS A 519 1.40 -12.82 5.42
CA LYS A 519 1.75 -13.10 4.01
C LYS A 519 0.70 -12.54 3.05
N ARG A 520 0.92 -11.35 2.47
CA ARG A 520 0.20 -10.88 1.28
C ARG A 520 1.05 -11.15 0.04
N THR A 521 0.48 -11.73 -1.02
CA THR A 521 1.19 -11.93 -2.30
C THR A 521 0.38 -11.38 -3.46
N LYS A 522 0.87 -10.30 -4.10
CA LYS A 522 0.37 -9.78 -5.38
C LYS A 522 1.47 -9.81 -6.44
N LYS A 523 1.08 -9.87 -7.72
CA LYS A 523 1.99 -9.76 -8.86
C LYS A 523 2.59 -8.37 -8.89
N PHE A 524 3.91 -8.28 -8.92
CA PHE A 524 4.65 -7.03 -8.93
C PHE A 524 5.98 -7.24 -9.66
N GLY A 525 6.34 -6.32 -10.55
CA GLY A 525 7.56 -6.37 -11.35
C GLY A 525 8.75 -5.93 -10.52
N ALA A 526 9.12 -4.66 -10.55
CA ALA A 526 10.22 -4.16 -9.76
C ALA A 526 10.01 -2.73 -9.25
N ILE A 527 10.79 -2.36 -8.23
CA ILE A 527 11.06 -0.96 -7.89
C ILE A 527 12.43 -0.63 -8.48
N ILE A 528 12.49 0.36 -9.36
CA ILE A 528 13.75 0.91 -9.87
C ILE A 528 13.91 2.30 -9.30
N GLY A 529 14.94 2.51 -8.49
CA GLY A 529 15.17 3.78 -7.81
C GLY A 529 15.66 4.89 -8.74
N ASP A 530 15.63 6.11 -8.25
CA ASP A 530 15.99 7.32 -9.01
C ASP A 530 17.41 7.23 -9.58
N TYR A 531 17.63 7.84 -10.74
CA TYR A 531 18.93 7.96 -11.42
C TYR A 531 19.61 6.62 -11.75
N CYS A 532 18.85 5.52 -11.82
CA CYS A 532 19.40 4.23 -12.23
C CYS A 532 19.65 4.16 -13.73
N GLN A 533 20.70 3.43 -14.11
CA GLN A 533 20.99 3.08 -15.50
C GLN A 533 21.01 1.57 -15.64
N ILE A 534 20.08 1.02 -16.42
CA ILE A 534 19.93 -0.41 -16.65
C ILE A 534 20.38 -0.72 -18.08
N GLY A 535 21.44 -1.50 -18.23
CA GLY A 535 22.00 -1.87 -19.52
C GLY A 535 21.07 -2.80 -20.31
N SER A 536 21.18 -2.71 -21.63
CA SER A 536 20.37 -3.48 -22.58
C SER A 536 20.38 -4.99 -22.32
N GLY A 537 19.28 -5.68 -22.62
CA GLY A 537 19.14 -7.12 -22.46
C GLY A 537 19.12 -7.63 -21.01
N THR A 538 19.10 -6.73 -20.02
CA THR A 538 19.03 -7.12 -18.60
C THR A 538 17.65 -7.66 -18.26
N VAL A 539 17.58 -8.71 -17.44
CA VAL A 539 16.33 -9.23 -16.88
C VAL A 539 16.28 -8.92 -15.39
N ILE A 540 15.25 -8.20 -14.95
CA ILE A 540 15.00 -7.94 -13.52
C ILE A 540 13.84 -8.79 -13.07
N HIS A 541 14.11 -9.76 -12.19
CA HIS A 541 13.08 -10.71 -11.76
C HIS A 541 11.94 -10.02 -10.99
N PRO A 542 10.74 -10.64 -10.92
CA PRO A 542 9.64 -10.04 -10.20
C PRO A 542 9.93 -9.89 -8.70
N GLY A 543 9.38 -8.83 -8.11
CA GLY A 543 9.56 -8.41 -6.73
C GLY A 543 10.93 -7.82 -6.37
N ARG A 544 11.83 -7.60 -7.33
CA ARG A 544 13.16 -7.04 -7.03
C ARG A 544 13.13 -5.53 -6.86
N ARG A 545 14.11 -5.03 -6.13
CA ARG A 545 14.34 -3.59 -5.93
C ARG A 545 15.76 -3.22 -6.36
N VAL A 546 15.90 -2.13 -7.08
CA VAL A 546 17.17 -1.55 -7.47
C VAL A 546 17.31 -0.21 -6.78
N GLY A 547 18.22 -0.09 -5.82
CA GLY A 547 18.47 1.15 -5.08
C GLY A 547 18.92 2.28 -6.00
N LYS A 548 18.59 3.52 -5.64
CA LYS A 548 18.88 4.72 -6.43
C LYS A 548 20.34 4.84 -6.83
N ARG A 549 20.62 5.54 -7.94
CA ARG A 549 21.96 5.81 -8.50
C ARG A 549 22.76 4.54 -8.84
N SER A 550 22.10 3.39 -8.97
CA SER A 550 22.77 2.14 -9.34
C SER A 550 22.94 2.03 -10.85
N LYS A 551 24.02 1.37 -11.26
CA LYS A 551 24.34 1.09 -12.67
C LYS A 551 24.42 -0.42 -12.88
N ILE A 552 23.52 -0.96 -13.69
CA ILE A 552 23.52 -2.36 -14.08
C ILE A 552 24.00 -2.43 -15.52
N TYR A 553 25.03 -3.23 -15.79
CA TYR A 553 25.57 -3.39 -17.13
C TYR A 553 24.66 -4.26 -18.00
N ALA A 554 24.89 -4.24 -19.31
CA ALA A 554 24.09 -5.01 -20.26
C ALA A 554 24.16 -6.52 -19.98
N ASN A 555 23.07 -7.22 -20.31
CA ASN A 555 22.92 -8.67 -20.20
C ASN A 555 23.12 -9.20 -18.77
N CYS A 556 22.71 -8.44 -17.76
CA CYS A 556 22.67 -8.93 -16.37
C CYS A 556 21.34 -9.62 -16.06
N GLU A 557 21.34 -10.52 -15.08
CA GLU A 557 20.13 -11.09 -14.50
C GLU A 557 20.03 -10.64 -13.04
N ILE A 558 18.95 -9.99 -12.63
CA ILE A 558 18.84 -9.46 -11.27
C ILE A 558 17.94 -10.39 -10.47
N LEU A 559 18.59 -11.27 -9.68
CA LEU A 559 17.94 -12.25 -8.82
C LEU A 559 17.84 -11.81 -7.36
N LYS A 560 18.45 -10.69 -6.96
CA LYS A 560 18.42 -10.16 -5.59
C LYS A 560 18.19 -8.65 -5.60
N ASN A 561 17.75 -8.10 -4.49
CA ASN A 561 17.66 -6.65 -4.34
C ASN A 561 19.06 -6.05 -4.41
N ILE A 562 19.17 -4.91 -5.08
CA ILE A 562 20.41 -4.17 -5.29
C ILE A 562 20.38 -2.95 -4.36
N LYS A 563 21.46 -2.76 -3.59
CA LYS A 563 21.62 -1.61 -2.69
C LYS A 563 21.80 -0.31 -3.49
N PRO A 564 21.53 0.87 -2.90
CA PRO A 564 21.79 2.15 -3.53
C PRO A 564 23.24 2.30 -3.98
N SER A 565 23.47 3.08 -5.04
CA SER A 565 24.79 3.40 -5.60
C SER A 565 25.64 2.17 -5.97
N SER A 566 25.01 1.06 -6.31
CA SER A 566 25.72 -0.17 -6.69
C SER A 566 26.10 -0.18 -8.17
N VAL A 567 27.21 -0.84 -8.50
CA VAL A 567 27.57 -1.16 -9.89
C VAL A 567 27.54 -2.68 -10.04
N ILE A 568 26.69 -3.18 -10.95
CA ILE A 568 26.53 -4.62 -11.19
C ILE A 568 27.03 -4.95 -12.60
N ARG A 569 27.94 -5.92 -12.67
CA ARG A 569 28.51 -6.43 -13.92
C ARG A 569 28.25 -7.93 -14.03
N ASN A 570 28.24 -8.44 -15.26
CA ASN A 570 27.96 -9.86 -15.52
C ASN A 570 28.96 -10.82 -14.81
N LYS A 571 30.21 -10.40 -14.58
CA LYS A 571 31.19 -11.20 -13.81
C LYS A 571 30.80 -11.38 -12.34
N ASP A 572 30.02 -10.47 -11.77
CA ASP A 572 29.61 -10.48 -10.35
C ASP A 572 28.48 -11.50 -10.07
N MET A 573 28.06 -12.24 -11.11
CA MET A 573 26.99 -13.24 -11.09
C MET A 573 27.51 -14.70 -11.18
N ILE A 574 28.83 -14.90 -11.29
CA ILE A 574 29.46 -16.23 -11.46
C ILE A 574 29.88 -16.87 -10.12
N GLU A 575 29.87 -16.14 -9.01
CA GLU A 575 30.24 -16.70 -7.70
C GLU A 575 29.01 -16.83 -6.79
N GLY A 576 28.53 -18.07 -6.67
CA GLY A 576 27.59 -18.54 -5.66
C GLY A 576 28.28 -19.47 -4.68
#